data_AF-A0A916QVW8-F1
#
_entry.id   AF-A0A916QVW8-F1
#
_cell.length_a   1.000
_cell.length_b   1.000
_cell.length_c   1.000
_cell.angle_alpha   90.00
_cell.angle_beta   90.00
_cell.angle_gamma   90.00
#
_symmetry.space_group_name_H-M   'P 1'
#
loop_
_entity.id
_entity.type
_entity.pdbx_description
1 polymer ?
#
loop_
_entity_poly.entity_id
_entity_poly.type
_entity_poly.pdbx_seq_one_letter_code
_entity_poly.pdbx_strand_id
1 'polypeptide(L)'
;MQPPASSRTIKRWIKEGITPEEAFERIPNPGYAQGLIYLITNKITDKKYVGLTVQKLERRWEYHVQQARANYIKSDESLHAAIREYGEDAFDIEAIDKGTTKKDLELKERKWIEELNTLVPHGYNISKGGVSGGSHKKPTTIDNITFESVKKAAEYLAKSINISIAAAEKRIHTGRVDIKKPAKQGHSLIKTKAYKAWSRIIHGALNPNSKEYIPDITIDESWRDFNNFFRDVGNPPEQDMAFTRLDKSKGFFPSNCAWLIKSEASKINAAYMKKTGRLTGRKKKK
;
A
#
# COMPACT_ATOMS: atom_id res chain seq x y z
N MET A 1 25.43 -21.65 -20.82
CA MET A 1 24.08 -21.59 -21.44
C MET A 1 23.31 -20.43 -20.81
N GLN A 2 22.51 -19.68 -21.57
CA GLN A 2 21.60 -18.70 -20.97
C GLN A 2 20.39 -19.42 -20.38
N PRO A 3 19.96 -19.09 -19.14
CA PRO A 3 18.82 -19.74 -18.53
C PRO A 3 17.51 -19.29 -19.22
N PRO A 4 16.49 -20.16 -19.29
CA PRO A 4 15.21 -19.85 -19.91
C PRO A 4 14.40 -18.79 -19.15
N ALA A 5 14.73 -18.52 -17.88
CA ALA A 5 14.07 -17.54 -17.03
C ALA A 5 14.95 -16.31 -16.77
N SER A 6 14.32 -15.14 -16.56
CA SER A 6 15.04 -13.92 -16.20
C SER A 6 15.77 -14.06 -14.85
N SER A 7 16.88 -13.36 -14.66
CA SER A 7 17.64 -13.37 -13.40
C SER A 7 16.78 -12.97 -12.19
N ARG A 8 15.78 -12.10 -12.38
CA ARG A 8 14.81 -11.74 -11.33
C ARG A 8 13.93 -12.91 -10.93
N THR A 9 13.47 -13.69 -11.91
CA THR A 9 12.64 -14.88 -11.69
C THR A 9 13.43 -15.98 -10.97
N ILE A 10 14.68 -16.22 -11.40
CA ILE A 10 15.58 -17.20 -10.79
C ILE A 10 15.84 -16.85 -9.32
N LYS A 11 16.19 -15.59 -9.03
CA LYS A 11 16.38 -15.10 -7.65
C LYS A 11 15.15 -15.32 -6.76
N ARG A 12 13.94 -15.14 -7.32
CA ARG A 12 12.69 -15.39 -6.60
C ARG A 12 12.54 -16.88 -6.26
N TRP A 13 12.77 -17.78 -7.22
CA TRP A 13 12.65 -19.22 -7.00
C TRP A 13 13.63 -19.75 -5.96
N ILE A 14 14.88 -19.26 -5.98
CA ILE A 14 15.87 -19.61 -4.96
C ILE A 14 15.39 -19.16 -3.57
N LYS A 15 14.82 -17.95 -3.47
CA LYS A 15 14.22 -17.45 -2.22
C LYS A 15 13.02 -18.29 -1.75
N GLU A 16 12.31 -18.92 -2.67
CA GLU A 16 11.19 -19.83 -2.40
C GLU A 16 11.65 -21.26 -2.06
N GLY A 17 12.96 -21.51 -1.94
CA GLY A 17 13.55 -22.77 -1.48
C GLY A 17 13.98 -23.74 -2.59
N ILE A 18 13.96 -23.31 -3.85
CA ILE A 18 14.41 -24.13 -4.98
C ILE A 18 15.93 -24.06 -5.09
N THR A 19 16.58 -25.18 -5.40
CA THR A 19 18.04 -25.23 -5.54
C THR A 19 18.51 -24.32 -6.69
N PRO A 20 19.72 -23.73 -6.60
CA PRO A 20 20.26 -22.90 -7.68
C PRO A 20 20.28 -23.60 -9.03
N GLU A 21 20.61 -24.90 -9.05
CA GLU A 21 20.67 -25.73 -10.25
C GLU A 21 19.28 -25.90 -10.87
N GLU A 22 18.29 -26.31 -10.07
CA GLU A 22 16.91 -26.47 -10.54
C GLU A 22 16.34 -25.13 -11.01
N ALA A 23 16.58 -24.05 -10.27
CA ALA A 23 16.11 -22.72 -10.62
C ALA A 23 16.70 -22.20 -11.94
N PHE A 24 17.93 -22.62 -12.28
CA PHE A 24 18.61 -22.21 -13.51
C PHE A 24 18.07 -22.91 -14.76
N GLU A 25 17.67 -24.17 -14.63
CA GLU A 25 17.09 -24.96 -15.73
C GLU A 25 15.57 -24.77 -15.89
N ARG A 26 14.91 -24.26 -14.84
CA ARG A 26 13.46 -24.14 -14.77
C ARG A 26 12.89 -23.20 -15.83
N ILE A 27 12.02 -23.73 -16.67
CA ILE A 27 11.28 -22.97 -17.69
C ILE A 27 10.22 -22.09 -16.99
N PRO A 28 10.16 -20.78 -17.28
CA PRO A 28 9.12 -19.90 -16.75
C PRO A 28 7.75 -20.26 -17.35
N ASN A 29 6.70 -19.85 -16.66
CA ASN A 29 5.34 -20.07 -17.13
C ASN A 29 5.15 -19.39 -18.51
N PRO A 30 4.84 -20.13 -19.60
CA PRO A 30 4.62 -19.57 -20.94
C PRO A 30 3.40 -18.63 -21.00
N GLY A 31 2.63 -18.53 -19.92
CA GLY A 31 1.45 -17.70 -19.83
C GLY A 31 0.27 -18.33 -20.54
N TYR A 32 -0.80 -17.56 -20.68
CA TYR A 32 -2.08 -18.08 -21.16
C TYR A 32 -2.11 -18.45 -22.64
N ALA A 33 -1.13 -18.01 -23.45
CA ALA A 33 -1.09 -18.26 -24.88
C ALA A 33 -0.95 -19.76 -25.24
N GLN A 34 -0.41 -20.57 -24.33
CA GLN A 34 -0.22 -22.02 -24.49
C GLN A 34 -0.88 -22.78 -23.33
N GLY A 35 -2.01 -22.29 -22.84
CA GLY A 35 -2.74 -22.93 -21.76
C GLY A 35 -3.36 -24.26 -22.19
N LEU A 36 -3.43 -25.20 -21.25
CA LEU A 36 -4.01 -26.52 -21.42
C LEU A 36 -5.17 -26.70 -20.43
N ILE A 37 -6.23 -27.37 -20.89
CA ILE A 37 -7.16 -28.08 -20.02
C ILE A 37 -6.73 -29.54 -20.01
N TYR A 38 -6.65 -30.12 -18.82
CA TYR A 38 -6.26 -31.50 -18.65
C TYR A 38 -7.29 -32.28 -17.85
N LEU A 39 -7.31 -33.58 -18.10
CA LEU A 39 -8.09 -34.58 -17.40
C LEU A 39 -7.15 -35.49 -16.62
N ILE A 40 -7.51 -35.77 -15.37
CA ILE A 40 -6.89 -36.81 -14.57
C ILE A 40 -7.95 -37.87 -14.29
N THR A 41 -7.67 -39.12 -14.64
CA THR A 41 -8.57 -40.25 -14.46
C THR A 41 -7.95 -41.22 -13.45
N ASN A 42 -8.71 -41.58 -12.40
CA ASN A 42 -8.33 -42.65 -11.51
C ASN A 42 -8.71 -44.00 -12.17
N LYS A 43 -7.71 -44.84 -12.46
CA LYS A 43 -7.89 -46.15 -13.12
C LYS A 43 -8.64 -47.19 -12.30
N ILE A 44 -8.76 -46.98 -10.99
CA ILE A 44 -9.40 -47.90 -10.05
C ILE A 44 -10.88 -47.55 -9.86
N THR A 45 -11.20 -46.26 -9.79
CA THR A 45 -12.56 -45.77 -9.48
C THR A 45 -13.31 -45.15 -10.66
N ASP A 46 -12.65 -44.97 -11.80
CA ASP A 46 -13.11 -44.23 -12.99
C ASP A 46 -13.50 -42.75 -12.74
N LYS A 47 -13.33 -42.27 -11.50
CA LYS A 47 -13.55 -40.87 -11.13
C LYS A 47 -12.52 -39.98 -11.80
N LYS A 48 -12.97 -38.78 -12.17
CA LYS A 48 -12.23 -37.84 -13.00
C LYS A 48 -12.02 -36.50 -12.31
N TYR A 49 -10.97 -35.80 -12.70
CA TYR A 49 -10.67 -34.42 -12.34
C TYR A 49 -10.32 -33.62 -13.58
N VAL A 50 -10.95 -32.47 -13.75
CA VAL A 50 -10.60 -31.50 -14.79
C VAL A 50 -9.89 -30.32 -14.15
N GLY A 51 -8.77 -29.90 -14.73
CA GLY A 51 -8.07 -28.69 -14.33
C GLY A 51 -7.51 -27.91 -15.51
N LEU A 52 -7.15 -26.66 -15.27
CA LEU A 52 -6.38 -25.85 -16.21
C LEU A 52 -4.93 -25.66 -15.76
N THR A 53 -4.03 -25.53 -16.72
CA THR A 53 -2.63 -25.16 -16.48
C THR A 53 -2.11 -24.29 -17.61
N VAL A 54 -1.14 -23.45 -17.27
CA VAL A 54 -0.31 -22.72 -18.23
C VAL A 54 1.13 -23.20 -18.18
N GLN A 55 1.42 -24.22 -17.37
CA GLN A 55 2.71 -24.91 -17.34
C GLN A 55 2.62 -26.17 -18.21
N LYS A 56 3.77 -26.83 -18.43
CA LYS A 56 3.80 -28.19 -18.98
C LYS A 56 2.94 -29.14 -18.13
N LEU A 57 2.33 -30.12 -18.78
CA LEU A 57 1.37 -31.03 -18.15
C LEU A 57 2.03 -31.90 -17.08
N GLU A 58 3.21 -32.43 -17.38
CA GLU A 58 4.01 -33.29 -16.51
C GLU A 58 4.35 -32.55 -15.22
N ARG A 59 4.80 -31.31 -15.34
CA ARG A 59 5.10 -30.45 -14.19
C ARG A 59 3.87 -30.09 -13.36
N ARG A 60 2.71 -29.97 -14.00
CA ARG A 60 1.46 -29.73 -13.28
C ARG A 60 1.08 -30.96 -12.45
N TRP A 61 1.29 -32.16 -12.99
CA TRP A 61 1.08 -33.42 -12.30
C TRP A 61 2.02 -33.59 -11.10
N GLU A 62 3.32 -33.37 -11.29
CA GLU A 62 4.30 -33.38 -10.19
C GLU A 62 3.88 -32.46 -9.04
N TYR A 63 3.36 -31.28 -9.35
CA TYR A 63 2.89 -30.33 -8.35
C TYR A 63 1.63 -30.81 -7.59
N HIS A 64 0.74 -31.56 -8.24
CA HIS A 64 -0.39 -32.21 -7.56
C HIS A 64 0.08 -33.29 -6.60
N VAL A 65 1.01 -34.15 -7.05
CA VAL A 65 1.62 -35.20 -6.24
C VAL A 65 2.33 -34.62 -5.02
N GLN A 66 3.16 -33.60 -5.20
CA GLN A 66 3.86 -32.93 -4.09
C GLN A 66 2.89 -32.32 -3.08
N GLN A 67 1.82 -31.66 -3.54
CA GLN A 67 0.81 -31.09 -2.65
C GLN A 67 0.02 -32.17 -1.90
N ALA A 68 -0.24 -33.32 -2.54
CA ALA A 68 -0.88 -34.46 -1.91
C ALA A 68 0.00 -35.00 -0.77
N ARG A 69 1.30 -35.21 -1.03
CA ARG A 69 2.29 -35.67 -0.04
C ARG A 69 2.47 -34.68 1.12
N ALA A 70 2.49 -33.39 0.84
CA ALA A 70 2.60 -32.34 1.85
C ALA A 70 1.30 -32.13 2.67
N ASN A 71 0.22 -32.82 2.32
CA ASN A 71 -1.08 -32.74 2.98
C ASN A 71 -1.65 -31.32 3.11
N TYR A 72 -1.43 -30.47 2.10
CA TYR A 72 -1.93 -29.09 2.09
C TYR A 72 -3.46 -29.01 1.97
N ILE A 73 -4.08 -29.99 1.32
CA ILE A 73 -5.54 -30.05 1.09
C ILE A 73 -6.14 -31.16 1.95
N LYS A 74 -7.04 -30.74 2.86
CA LYS A 74 -7.65 -31.58 3.89
C LYS A 74 -9.01 -32.20 3.52
N SER A 75 -9.55 -31.89 2.34
CA SER A 75 -10.82 -32.47 1.91
C SER A 75 -10.59 -33.90 1.42
N ASP A 76 -11.29 -34.86 2.03
CA ASP A 76 -11.14 -36.30 1.74
C ASP A 76 -11.68 -36.70 0.37
N GLU A 77 -12.58 -35.91 -0.20
CA GLU A 77 -13.15 -36.14 -1.53
C GLU A 77 -12.33 -35.48 -2.65
N SER A 78 -11.20 -34.85 -2.30
CA SER A 78 -10.35 -34.15 -3.25
C SER A 78 -9.45 -35.10 -4.04
N LEU A 79 -9.01 -34.67 -5.22
CA LEU A 79 -7.96 -35.36 -5.99
C LEU A 79 -6.73 -35.67 -5.13
N HIS A 80 -6.34 -34.76 -4.23
CA HIS A 80 -5.13 -34.92 -3.43
C HIS A 80 -5.28 -35.99 -2.35
N ALA A 81 -6.48 -36.15 -1.79
CA ALA A 81 -6.79 -37.26 -0.89
C ALA A 81 -6.77 -38.58 -1.65
N ALA A 82 -7.37 -38.63 -2.84
CA ALA A 82 -7.33 -39.82 -3.69
C ALA A 82 -5.90 -40.21 -4.11
N ILE A 83 -5.03 -39.23 -4.42
CA ILE A 83 -3.61 -39.51 -4.71
C ILE A 83 -2.90 -40.13 -3.50
N ARG A 84 -3.21 -39.68 -2.27
CA ARG A 84 -2.64 -40.29 -1.05
C ARG A 84 -3.16 -41.71 -0.81
N GLU A 85 -4.41 -41.97 -1.16
CA GLU A 85 -5.08 -43.26 -0.94
C GLU A 85 -4.64 -44.31 -1.95
N TYR A 86 -4.64 -43.98 -3.24
CA TYR A 86 -4.42 -44.93 -4.33
C TYR A 86 -2.98 -44.90 -4.88
N GLY A 87 -2.19 -43.88 -4.55
CA GLY A 87 -0.85 -43.65 -5.11
C GLY A 87 -0.89 -42.97 -6.47
N GLU A 88 0.23 -42.40 -6.89
CA GLU A 88 0.32 -41.65 -8.16
C GLU A 88 0.17 -42.52 -9.41
N ASP A 89 0.63 -43.76 -9.36
CA ASP A 89 0.55 -44.71 -10.48
C ASP A 89 -0.89 -45.14 -10.80
N ALA A 90 -1.85 -44.91 -9.88
CA ALA A 90 -3.27 -45.18 -10.09
C ALA A 90 -3.97 -44.16 -11.00
N PHE A 91 -3.27 -43.11 -11.44
CA PHE A 91 -3.86 -42.03 -12.21
C PHE A 91 -3.20 -41.88 -13.59
N ASP A 92 -4.02 -41.60 -14.59
CA ASP A 92 -3.57 -41.17 -15.91
C ASP A 92 -3.89 -39.69 -16.09
N ILE A 93 -3.00 -38.95 -16.74
CA ILE A 93 -3.17 -37.52 -17.03
C ILE A 93 -3.01 -37.25 -18.53
N GLU A 94 -3.94 -36.49 -19.10
CA GLU A 94 -3.92 -36.13 -20.51
C GLU A 94 -4.42 -34.70 -20.75
N ALA A 95 -3.95 -34.06 -21.81
CA ALA A 95 -4.47 -32.76 -22.25
C ALA A 95 -5.69 -32.96 -23.16
N ILE A 96 -6.83 -32.41 -22.78
CA ILE A 96 -8.11 -32.56 -23.50
C ILE A 96 -8.52 -31.33 -24.29
N ASP A 97 -7.98 -30.16 -23.96
CA ASP A 97 -8.25 -28.91 -24.67
C ASP A 97 -7.10 -27.90 -24.48
N LYS A 98 -7.11 -26.82 -25.25
CA LYS A 98 -6.12 -25.74 -25.20
C LYS A 98 -6.81 -24.39 -25.15
N GLY A 99 -6.19 -23.40 -24.52
CA GLY A 99 -6.70 -22.04 -24.50
C GLY A 99 -5.59 -21.01 -24.64
N THR A 100 -5.96 -19.81 -25.07
CA THR A 100 -5.02 -18.73 -25.39
C THR A 100 -5.12 -17.54 -24.43
N THR A 101 -6.16 -17.51 -23.60
CA THR A 101 -6.38 -16.45 -22.60
C THR A 101 -6.86 -17.04 -21.28
N LYS A 102 -6.68 -16.30 -20.18
CA LYS A 102 -7.20 -16.68 -18.86
C LYS A 102 -8.69 -16.97 -18.90
N LYS A 103 -9.46 -16.05 -19.49
CA LYS A 103 -10.93 -16.13 -19.56
C LYS A 103 -11.39 -17.33 -20.40
N ASP A 104 -10.69 -17.62 -21.48
CA ASP A 104 -10.95 -18.80 -22.33
C ASP A 104 -10.71 -20.10 -21.56
N LEU A 105 -9.55 -20.25 -20.90
CA LEU A 105 -9.27 -21.44 -20.08
C LEU A 105 -10.28 -21.62 -18.94
N GLU A 106 -10.64 -20.56 -18.25
CA GLU A 106 -11.63 -20.62 -17.16
C GLU A 106 -13.04 -20.96 -17.66
N LEU A 107 -13.38 -20.61 -18.91
CA LEU A 107 -14.64 -21.00 -19.55
C LEU A 107 -14.61 -22.48 -19.94
N LYS A 108 -13.53 -22.92 -20.59
CA LYS A 108 -13.35 -24.31 -21.03
C LYS A 108 -13.27 -25.29 -19.86
N GLU A 109 -12.54 -24.94 -18.81
CA GLU A 109 -12.47 -25.76 -17.59
C GLU A 109 -13.87 -26.00 -17.03
N ARG A 110 -14.70 -24.95 -16.90
CA ARG A 110 -16.08 -25.09 -16.42
C ARG A 110 -16.92 -25.99 -17.32
N LYS A 111 -16.81 -25.81 -18.64
CA LYS A 111 -17.53 -26.62 -19.62
C LYS A 111 -17.17 -28.10 -19.48
N TRP A 112 -15.87 -28.43 -19.41
CA TRP A 112 -15.40 -29.80 -19.28
C TRP A 112 -15.75 -30.42 -17.92
N ILE A 113 -15.73 -29.65 -16.83
CA ILE A 113 -16.17 -30.11 -15.51
C ILE A 113 -17.63 -30.59 -15.56
N GLU A 114 -18.48 -29.81 -16.22
CA GLU A 114 -19.91 -30.10 -16.40
C GLU A 114 -20.14 -31.27 -17.36
N GLU A 115 -19.50 -31.25 -18.53
CA GLU A 115 -19.63 -32.26 -19.59
C GLU A 115 -19.20 -33.66 -19.11
N LEU A 116 -18.15 -33.74 -18.28
CA LEU A 116 -17.62 -35.01 -17.75
C LEU A 116 -18.12 -35.34 -16.34
N ASN A 117 -19.04 -34.55 -15.77
CA ASN A 117 -19.60 -34.70 -14.42
C ASN A 117 -18.53 -34.97 -13.33
N THR A 118 -17.50 -34.14 -13.31
CA THR A 118 -16.32 -34.37 -12.43
C THR A 118 -16.45 -33.76 -11.04
N LEU A 119 -17.58 -33.13 -10.72
CA LEU A 119 -17.82 -32.57 -9.39
C LEU A 119 -17.97 -33.67 -8.35
N VAL A 120 -17.49 -33.42 -7.14
CA VAL A 120 -17.81 -34.25 -5.96
C VAL A 120 -19.34 -34.32 -5.81
N PRO A 121 -19.93 -35.52 -5.62
CA PRO A 121 -19.29 -36.81 -5.29
C PRO A 121 -18.87 -37.70 -6.49
N HIS A 122 -19.26 -37.32 -7.71
CA HIS A 122 -19.08 -38.12 -8.93
C HIS A 122 -17.65 -38.09 -9.49
N GLY A 123 -16.91 -37.01 -9.23
CA GLY A 123 -15.47 -36.90 -9.50
C GLY A 123 -14.73 -36.21 -8.37
N TYR A 124 -13.62 -35.56 -8.68
CA TYR A 124 -12.71 -34.95 -7.70
C TYR A 124 -12.69 -33.41 -7.73
N ASN A 125 -13.45 -32.76 -8.61
CA ASN A 125 -13.59 -31.30 -8.63
C ASN A 125 -14.47 -30.84 -7.46
N ILE A 126 -13.90 -30.06 -6.54
CA ILE A 126 -14.62 -29.54 -5.36
C ILE A 126 -15.46 -28.29 -5.70
N SER A 127 -15.14 -27.61 -6.80
CA SER A 127 -15.89 -26.44 -7.26
C SER A 127 -16.12 -26.51 -8.76
N LYS A 128 -17.04 -25.70 -9.27
CA LYS A 128 -17.40 -25.59 -10.70
C LYS A 128 -16.25 -25.04 -11.59
N GLY A 129 -15.06 -24.84 -11.04
CA GLY A 129 -13.91 -24.29 -11.75
C GLY A 129 -14.04 -22.78 -12.03
N GLY A 130 -13.16 -22.29 -12.90
CA GLY A 130 -13.14 -20.91 -13.35
C GLY A 130 -12.38 -19.94 -12.45
N VAL A 131 -11.48 -20.44 -11.61
CA VAL A 131 -10.61 -19.61 -10.77
C VAL A 131 -9.17 -20.08 -10.91
N SER A 132 -8.45 -19.55 -11.89
CA SER A 132 -7.01 -19.80 -11.98
C SER A 132 -6.29 -19.02 -10.88
N GLY A 133 -5.82 -19.72 -9.83
CA GLY A 133 -4.86 -19.16 -8.87
C GLY A 133 -5.45 -18.60 -7.57
N GLY A 134 -6.41 -19.29 -6.95
CA GLY A 134 -6.66 -19.17 -5.51
C GLY A 134 -6.73 -17.73 -5.00
N SER A 135 -7.49 -16.86 -5.65
CA SER A 135 -7.85 -15.59 -5.05
C SER A 135 -8.84 -15.88 -3.93
N HIS A 136 -8.35 -16.36 -2.79
CA HIS A 136 -9.07 -16.19 -1.53
C HIS A 136 -9.38 -14.71 -1.46
N LYS A 137 -10.67 -14.36 -1.57
CA LYS A 137 -11.08 -12.97 -1.48
C LYS A 137 -10.56 -12.49 -0.11
N LYS A 138 -9.54 -11.62 -0.10
CA LYS A 138 -8.96 -11.16 1.16
C LYS A 138 -9.98 -10.21 1.80
N PRO A 139 -10.57 -10.58 2.95
CA PRO A 139 -11.41 -9.63 3.66
C PRO A 139 -10.57 -8.41 3.98
N THR A 140 -11.07 -7.23 3.64
CA THR A 140 -10.36 -5.97 3.79
C THR A 140 -11.21 -5.05 4.65
N THR A 141 -10.64 -4.55 5.74
CA THR A 141 -11.34 -3.63 6.64
C THR A 141 -10.93 -2.19 6.32
N ILE A 142 -11.92 -1.32 6.10
CA ILE A 142 -11.77 0.12 5.89
C ILE A 142 -12.82 0.81 6.77
N ASP A 143 -12.45 1.82 7.55
CA ASP A 143 -13.37 2.54 8.46
C ASP A 143 -14.17 1.63 9.41
N ASN A 144 -13.54 0.57 9.95
CA ASN A 144 -14.20 -0.47 10.76
C ASN A 144 -15.29 -1.28 10.03
N ILE A 145 -15.38 -1.19 8.71
CA ILE A 145 -16.27 -2.00 7.88
C ILE A 145 -15.43 -3.06 7.16
N THR A 146 -15.76 -4.33 7.36
CA THR A 146 -15.09 -5.45 6.68
C THR A 146 -15.81 -5.78 5.37
N PHE A 147 -15.07 -5.74 4.27
CA PHE A 147 -15.55 -6.08 2.94
C PHE A 147 -15.08 -7.46 2.52
N GLU A 148 -15.92 -8.18 1.77
CA GLU A 148 -15.60 -9.52 1.25
C GLU A 148 -14.39 -9.55 0.29
N SER A 149 -13.96 -8.40 -0.26
CA SER A 149 -12.82 -8.31 -1.17
C SER A 149 -12.24 -6.90 -1.23
N VAL A 150 -10.98 -6.81 -1.67
CA VAL A 150 -10.31 -5.53 -1.99
C VAL A 150 -11.11 -4.68 -2.97
N LYS A 151 -11.75 -5.31 -3.97
CA LYS A 151 -12.58 -4.61 -4.96
C LYS A 151 -13.76 -3.90 -4.30
N LYS A 152 -14.49 -4.60 -3.42
CA LYS A 152 -15.62 -4.01 -2.66
C LYS A 152 -15.16 -2.88 -1.73
N ALA A 153 -14.05 -3.09 -1.03
CA ALA A 153 -13.44 -2.04 -0.21
C ALA A 153 -13.04 -0.81 -1.05
N ALA A 154 -12.50 -1.02 -2.25
CA ALA A 154 -12.11 0.06 -3.16
C ALA A 154 -13.32 0.82 -3.72
N GLU A 155 -14.43 0.15 -4.03
CA GLU A 155 -15.69 0.79 -4.45
C GLU A 155 -16.24 1.70 -3.35
N TYR A 156 -16.23 1.24 -2.09
CA TYR A 156 -16.62 2.04 -0.94
C TYR A 156 -15.70 3.26 -0.76
N LEU A 157 -14.38 3.04 -0.72
CA LEU A 157 -13.39 4.11 -0.54
C LEU A 157 -13.44 5.12 -1.69
N ALA A 158 -13.61 4.67 -2.94
CA ALA A 158 -13.73 5.54 -4.10
C ALA A 158 -14.89 6.55 -3.95
N LYS A 159 -16.03 6.08 -3.44
CA LYS A 159 -17.20 6.91 -3.18
C LYS A 159 -17.00 7.81 -1.96
N SER A 160 -16.52 7.27 -0.84
CA SER A 160 -16.40 8.02 0.43
C SER A 160 -15.46 9.23 0.32
N ILE A 161 -14.36 9.09 -0.42
CA ILE A 161 -13.39 10.17 -0.62
C ILE A 161 -13.36 10.70 -2.05
N ASN A 162 -14.35 10.38 -2.88
CA ASN A 162 -14.52 10.86 -4.26
C ASN A 162 -13.22 10.83 -5.09
N ILE A 163 -12.75 9.61 -5.38
CA ILE A 163 -11.58 9.29 -6.21
C ILE A 163 -11.91 8.16 -7.20
N SER A 164 -11.02 7.88 -8.15
CA SER A 164 -11.19 6.71 -9.02
C SER A 164 -11.02 5.39 -8.26
N ILE A 165 -11.72 4.34 -8.70
CA ILE A 165 -11.59 2.98 -8.14
C ILE A 165 -10.14 2.51 -8.19
N ALA A 166 -9.42 2.75 -9.29
CA ALA A 166 -8.01 2.40 -9.41
C ALA A 166 -7.11 3.11 -8.37
N ALA A 167 -7.41 4.38 -8.05
CA ALA A 167 -6.69 5.09 -6.99
C ALA A 167 -7.02 4.53 -5.59
N ALA A 168 -8.27 4.13 -5.36
CA ALA A 168 -8.70 3.47 -4.13
C ALA A 168 -8.01 2.12 -3.94
N GLU A 169 -7.98 1.27 -4.98
CA GLU A 169 -7.27 -0.03 -4.96
C GLU A 169 -5.79 0.15 -4.64
N LYS A 170 -5.12 1.13 -5.26
CA LYS A 170 -3.71 1.43 -4.99
C LYS A 170 -3.48 1.88 -3.55
N ARG A 171 -4.39 2.68 -2.98
CA ARG A 171 -4.31 3.12 -1.58
C ARG A 171 -4.46 1.96 -0.60
N ILE A 172 -5.42 1.07 -0.85
CA ILE A 172 -5.60 -0.15 -0.03
C ILE A 172 -4.34 -1.01 -0.08
N HIS A 173 -3.79 -1.28 -1.27
CA HIS A 173 -2.57 -2.08 -1.41
C HIS A 173 -1.33 -1.46 -0.76
N THR A 174 -1.29 -0.13 -0.65
CA THR A 174 -0.15 0.61 -0.06
C THR A 174 -0.36 1.02 1.39
N GLY A 175 -1.50 0.65 2.01
CA GLY A 175 -1.84 1.04 3.39
C GLY A 175 -2.11 2.54 3.58
N ARG A 176 -2.47 3.26 2.50
CA ARG A 176 -2.62 4.72 2.46
C ARG A 176 -4.09 5.15 2.44
N VAL A 177 -4.87 4.59 3.35
CA VAL A 177 -6.33 4.76 3.40
C VAL A 177 -6.70 6.09 4.08
N ASP A 178 -6.01 6.44 5.17
CA ASP A 178 -6.33 7.62 6.01
C ASP A 178 -5.75 8.95 5.51
N ILE A 179 -5.26 8.99 4.26
CA ILE A 179 -4.61 10.20 3.75
C ILE A 179 -5.68 11.24 3.39
N LYS A 180 -5.75 12.31 4.19
CA LYS A 180 -6.54 13.51 3.90
C LYS A 180 -6.20 14.03 2.50
N LYS A 181 -7.21 14.50 1.75
CA LYS A 181 -6.99 15.10 0.43
C LYS A 181 -5.94 16.22 0.55
N PRO A 182 -4.90 16.23 -0.29
CA PRO A 182 -3.96 17.33 -0.29
C PRO A 182 -4.73 18.63 -0.60
N ALA A 183 -4.33 19.73 0.05
CA ALA A 183 -4.93 21.04 -0.18
C ALA A 183 -4.82 21.40 -1.67
N LYS A 184 -5.87 22.00 -2.24
CA LYS A 184 -5.86 22.50 -3.62
C LYS A 184 -4.66 23.42 -3.85
N GLN A 185 -4.12 23.43 -5.06
CA GLN A 185 -3.02 24.33 -5.43
C GLN A 185 -3.41 25.79 -5.11
N GLY A 186 -2.57 26.50 -4.36
CA GLY A 186 -2.84 27.86 -3.85
C GLY A 186 -3.53 27.93 -2.49
N HIS A 187 -4.22 26.87 -2.04
CA HIS A 187 -4.94 26.83 -0.75
C HIS A 187 -4.13 26.19 0.39
N SER A 188 -2.86 25.85 0.15
CA SER A 188 -2.00 25.29 1.20
C SER A 188 -1.60 26.37 2.19
N LEU A 189 -2.21 26.34 3.37
CA LEU A 189 -1.89 27.28 4.46
C LEU A 189 -0.42 27.19 4.90
N ILE A 190 0.22 26.03 4.70
CA ILE A 190 1.64 25.76 5.02
C ILE A 190 2.61 26.74 4.31
N LYS A 191 2.22 27.27 3.15
CA LYS A 191 3.06 28.22 2.39
C LYS A 191 2.83 29.68 2.77
N THR A 192 1.83 29.98 3.60
CA THR A 192 1.46 31.36 3.97
C THR A 192 2.49 31.99 4.91
N LYS A 193 2.53 33.33 4.93
CA LYS A 193 3.35 34.07 5.90
C LYS A 193 2.91 33.83 7.34
N ALA A 194 1.61 33.69 7.57
CA ALA A 194 1.07 33.37 8.88
C ALA A 194 1.58 32.01 9.40
N TYR A 195 1.55 30.97 8.57
CA TYR A 195 2.07 29.65 8.96
C TYR A 195 3.58 29.68 9.22
N LYS A 196 4.35 30.40 8.40
CA LYS A 196 5.79 30.58 8.64
C LYS A 196 6.08 31.32 9.94
N ALA A 197 5.27 32.32 10.30
CA ALA A 197 5.36 33.01 11.58
C ALA A 197 5.02 32.08 12.74
N TRP A 198 3.87 31.39 12.67
CA TRP A 198 3.45 30.42 13.68
C TRP A 198 4.50 29.32 13.93
N SER A 199 5.01 28.71 12.86
CA SER A 199 6.05 27.68 12.95
C SER A 199 7.31 28.21 13.66
N ARG A 200 7.77 29.43 13.34
CA ARG A 200 8.89 30.07 14.04
C ARG A 200 8.63 30.30 15.52
N ILE A 201 7.40 30.71 15.88
CA ILE A 201 7.02 30.88 17.29
C ILE A 201 7.10 29.54 18.02
N ILE A 202 6.52 28.48 17.45
CA ILE A 202 6.55 27.15 18.05
C ILE A 202 8.00 26.67 18.22
N HIS A 203 8.84 26.82 17.20
CA HIS A 203 10.26 26.48 17.28
C HIS A 203 11.05 27.36 18.26
N GLY A 204 10.73 28.65 18.37
CA GLY A 204 11.45 29.58 19.22
C GLY A 204 11.02 29.57 20.69
N ALA A 205 9.77 29.19 20.99
CA ALA A 205 9.26 29.18 22.36
C ALA A 205 9.27 27.77 22.98
N LEU A 206 9.04 26.71 22.19
CA LEU A 206 8.79 25.36 22.71
C LEU A 206 9.90 24.34 22.39
N ASN A 207 10.88 24.68 21.55
CA ASN A 207 11.94 23.75 21.15
C ASN A 207 13.32 24.24 21.63
N PRO A 208 13.84 23.71 22.76
CA PRO A 208 15.16 24.07 23.29
C PRO A 208 16.34 23.84 22.34
N ASN A 209 16.20 22.96 21.34
CA ASN A 209 17.25 22.66 20.37
C ASN A 209 17.27 23.63 19.18
N SER A 210 16.32 24.56 19.11
CA SER A 210 16.25 25.54 18.03
C SER A 210 17.29 26.63 18.21
N LYS A 211 17.92 27.07 17.12
CA LYS A 211 18.77 28.28 17.11
C LYS A 211 17.98 29.56 17.43
N GLU A 212 16.66 29.52 17.23
CA GLU A 212 15.74 30.62 17.52
C GLU A 212 15.10 30.48 18.91
N TYR A 213 15.54 29.50 19.72
CA TYR A 213 14.99 29.28 21.06
C TYR A 213 15.25 30.48 21.97
N ILE A 214 14.19 30.93 22.65
CA ILE A 214 14.26 32.02 23.63
C ILE A 214 13.86 31.43 24.98
N PRO A 215 14.82 31.28 25.92
CA PRO A 215 14.53 30.81 27.27
C PRO A 215 13.44 31.64 27.95
N ASP A 216 12.63 30.99 28.77
CA ASP A 216 11.62 31.61 29.65
C ASP A 216 10.47 32.37 28.95
N ILE A 217 10.33 32.23 27.64
CA ILE A 217 9.24 32.80 26.85
C ILE A 217 8.17 31.75 26.59
N THR A 218 6.95 32.02 27.03
CA THR A 218 5.78 31.15 26.81
C THR A 218 4.98 31.55 25.57
N ILE A 219 4.12 30.64 25.13
CA ILE A 219 3.11 30.87 24.08
C ILE A 219 1.72 30.67 24.69
N ASP A 220 0.75 31.46 24.23
CA ASP A 220 -0.67 31.24 24.49
C ASP A 220 -1.06 29.80 24.12
N GLU A 221 -1.83 29.16 25.00
CA GLU A 221 -2.22 27.76 24.81
C GLU A 221 -3.05 27.55 23.54
N SER A 222 -3.93 28.52 23.21
CA SER A 222 -4.75 28.44 22.01
C SER A 222 -3.90 28.50 20.74
N TRP A 223 -2.79 29.24 20.76
CA TRP A 223 -1.86 29.39 19.63
C TRP A 223 -0.95 28.19 19.41
N ARG A 224 -1.05 27.14 20.23
CA ARG A 224 -0.45 25.83 19.92
C ARG A 224 -1.14 25.15 18.73
N ASP A 225 -2.39 25.52 18.43
CA ASP A 225 -3.08 25.13 17.20
C ASP A 225 -2.98 26.24 16.15
N PHE A 226 -2.60 25.89 14.92
CA PHE A 226 -2.42 26.86 13.84
C PHE A 226 -3.74 27.56 13.45
N ASN A 227 -4.89 26.90 13.53
CA ASN A 227 -6.16 27.51 13.12
C ASN A 227 -6.60 28.60 14.10
N ASN A 228 -6.39 28.38 15.40
CA ASN A 228 -6.63 29.40 16.42
C ASN A 228 -5.69 30.60 16.22
N PHE A 229 -4.38 30.34 16.03
CA PHE A 229 -3.43 31.39 15.70
C PHE A 229 -3.86 32.18 14.44
N PHE A 230 -4.26 31.47 13.38
CA PHE A 230 -4.65 32.09 12.12
C PHE A 230 -5.94 32.91 12.23
N ARG A 231 -6.89 32.48 13.07
CA ARG A 231 -8.12 33.23 13.36
C ARG A 231 -7.81 34.56 14.04
N ASP A 232 -6.86 34.57 14.97
CA ASP A 232 -6.54 35.78 15.75
C ASP A 232 -5.61 36.72 14.99
N VAL A 233 -4.68 36.18 14.19
CA VAL A 233 -3.57 36.93 13.58
C VAL A 233 -3.75 37.17 12.08
N GLY A 234 -4.37 36.22 11.38
CA GLY A 234 -4.50 36.23 9.92
C GLY A 234 -3.18 36.27 9.15
N ASN A 235 -3.28 36.51 7.84
CA ASN A 235 -2.12 36.89 7.03
C ASN A 235 -1.76 38.35 7.28
N PRO A 236 -0.48 38.74 7.09
CA PRO A 236 -0.13 40.14 7.16
C PRO A 236 -0.92 40.95 6.14
N PRO A 237 -1.38 42.16 6.50
CA PRO A 237 -2.01 43.09 5.56
C PRO A 237 -1.12 43.38 4.34
N GLU A 238 0.19 43.50 4.54
CA GLU A 238 1.17 43.76 3.48
C GLU A 238 2.28 42.69 3.40
N GLN A 239 2.76 42.43 2.19
CA GLN A 239 3.70 41.33 1.92
C GLN A 239 5.08 41.52 2.54
N ASP A 240 5.46 42.70 3.02
CA ASP A 240 6.79 42.96 3.60
C ASP A 240 6.79 43.00 5.14
N MET A 241 5.63 42.93 5.79
CA MET A 241 5.52 42.94 7.25
C MET A 241 6.14 41.71 7.93
N ALA A 242 6.55 41.91 9.18
CA ALA A 242 7.15 40.92 10.07
C ALA A 242 6.30 40.75 11.34
N PHE A 243 5.98 39.51 11.68
CA PHE A 243 5.29 39.19 12.93
C PHE A 243 6.23 39.40 14.11
N THR A 244 5.86 40.29 15.03
CA THR A 244 6.77 40.82 16.03
C THR A 244 6.09 40.90 17.40
N ARG A 245 6.79 40.47 18.45
CA ARG A 245 6.42 40.75 19.85
C ARG A 245 6.61 42.23 20.17
N LEU A 246 5.56 42.89 20.66
CA LEU A 246 5.55 44.30 21.04
C LEU A 246 6.42 44.54 22.29
N ASP A 247 6.28 43.68 23.29
CA ASP A 247 7.19 43.57 24.43
C ASP A 247 8.00 42.27 24.35
N LYS A 248 9.32 42.42 24.19
CA LYS A 248 10.27 41.31 24.04
C LYS A 248 10.53 40.54 25.33
N SER A 249 10.17 41.11 26.48
CA SER A 249 10.25 40.42 27.77
C SER A 249 9.07 39.48 28.03
N LYS A 250 8.00 39.58 27.25
CA LYS A 250 6.78 38.79 27.40
C LYS A 250 6.66 37.69 26.34
N GLY A 251 5.77 36.74 26.63
CA GLY A 251 5.38 35.62 25.79
C GLY A 251 4.73 36.00 24.44
N PHE A 252 4.37 34.97 23.67
CA PHE A 252 3.59 35.10 22.45
C PHE A 252 2.11 34.88 22.74
N PHE A 253 1.34 35.96 22.78
CA PHE A 253 -0.11 35.93 22.97
C PHE A 253 -0.76 37.09 22.21
N PRO A 254 -2.08 37.06 21.94
CA PRO A 254 -2.75 37.99 21.03
C PRO A 254 -2.47 39.48 21.30
N SER A 255 -2.46 39.90 22.56
CA SER A 255 -2.25 41.30 22.94
C SER A 255 -0.79 41.77 22.88
N ASN A 256 0.19 40.86 22.72
CA ASN A 256 1.61 41.20 22.68
C ASN A 256 2.27 40.96 21.32
N CYS A 257 1.53 40.56 20.29
CA CYS A 257 2.11 40.31 18.97
C CYS A 257 1.31 40.98 17.87
N ALA A 258 2.00 41.51 16.87
CA ALA A 258 1.36 42.12 15.71
C ALA A 258 2.22 41.96 14.46
N TRP A 259 1.58 42.09 13.29
CA TRP A 259 2.29 42.36 12.04
C TRP A 259 2.77 43.81 12.06
N LEU A 260 4.07 44.02 11.95
CA LEU A 260 4.68 45.35 11.87
C LEU A 260 5.48 45.48 10.58
N ILE A 261 5.59 46.70 10.06
CA ILE A 261 6.56 46.97 9.00
C ILE A 261 7.98 46.77 9.54
N LYS A 262 8.92 46.41 8.66
CA LYS A 262 10.28 46.02 9.06
C LYS A 262 11.00 47.08 9.89
N SER A 263 10.77 48.36 9.59
CA SER A 263 11.39 49.49 10.30
C SER A 263 10.92 49.58 11.76
N GLU A 264 9.64 49.37 12.04
CA GLU A 264 9.07 49.36 13.39
C GLU A 264 9.54 48.15 14.19
N ALA A 265 9.49 46.97 13.59
CA ALA A 265 10.01 45.75 14.21
C ALA A 265 11.50 45.90 14.58
N SER A 266 12.28 46.57 13.71
CA SER A 266 13.69 46.88 13.97
C SER A 266 13.88 47.84 15.14
N LYS A 267 13.06 48.90 15.24
CA LYS A 267 13.08 49.84 16.37
C LYS A 267 12.83 49.12 17.72
N ILE A 268 11.83 48.23 17.76
CA ILE A 268 11.53 47.43 18.97
C ILE A 268 12.72 46.53 19.35
N ASN A 269 13.30 45.83 18.36
CA ASN A 269 14.47 44.99 18.59
C ASN A 269 15.67 45.81 19.10
N ALA A 270 15.95 46.97 18.49
CA ALA A 270 17.06 47.84 18.88
C ALA A 270 16.88 48.39 20.31
N ALA A 271 15.66 48.82 20.66
CA ALA A 271 15.34 49.29 22.01
C ALA A 271 15.55 48.20 23.07
N TYR A 272 15.10 46.97 22.78
CA TYR A 272 15.31 45.83 23.67
C TYR A 272 16.79 45.46 23.81
N MET A 273 17.54 45.42 22.72
CA MET A 273 18.98 45.10 22.73
C MET A 273 19.79 46.17 23.47
N LYS A 274 19.39 47.45 23.40
CA LYS A 274 19.97 48.53 24.20
C LYS A 274 19.68 48.34 25.69
N LYS A 275 18.43 47.99 26.05
CA LYS A 275 18.02 47.73 27.44
C LYS A 275 18.76 46.54 28.07
N THR A 276 19.02 45.50 27.28
CA THR A 276 19.69 44.27 27.74
C THR A 276 21.23 44.33 27.64
N GLY A 277 21.81 45.48 27.26
CA GLY A 277 23.26 45.66 27.16
C GLY A 277 23.93 44.91 26.01
N ARG A 278 23.15 44.30 25.09
CA ARG A 278 23.67 43.51 23.96
C ARG A 278 24.00 44.34 22.72
N LEU A 279 23.69 45.63 22.72
CA LEU A 279 23.99 46.54 21.61
C LEU A 279 25.35 47.22 21.85
N THR A 280 26.45 46.58 21.40
CA THR A 280 27.76 47.23 21.39
C THR A 280 27.78 48.30 20.30
N GLY A 281 27.97 49.56 20.66
CA GLY A 281 28.08 50.66 19.71
C GLY A 281 29.11 50.35 18.63
N ARG A 282 28.80 50.70 17.37
CA ARG A 282 29.75 50.59 16.25
C ARG A 282 31.02 51.33 16.66
N LYS A 283 32.14 50.62 16.88
CA LYS A 283 33.44 51.26 17.07
C LYS A 283 33.64 52.19 15.86
N LYS A 284 33.66 53.51 16.08
CA LYS A 284 34.10 54.46 15.06
C LYS A 284 35.53 54.03 14.71
N LYS A 285 35.75 53.53 13.49
CA LYS A 285 37.11 53.45 12.95
C LYS A 285 37.61 54.90 12.94
N LYS A 286 38.55 55.20 13.82
CA LYS A 286 39.41 56.39 13.69
C LYS A 286 40.31 56.19 12.49
#